data_AF-A0A6I9Z2F2-F1
#
_entry.id   AF-A0A6I9Z2F2-F1
#
_cell.length_a   1.000
_cell.length_b   1.000
_cell.length_c   1.000
_cell.angle_alpha   90.00
_cell.angle_beta   90.00
_cell.angle_gamma   90.00
#
_symmetry.space_group_name_H-M   'P 1'
#
loop_
_entity.id
_entity.type
_entity.pdbx_description
1 polymer ?
#
loop_
_entity_poly.entity_id
_entity_poly.type
_entity_poly.pdbx_seq_one_letter_code
_entity_poly.pdbx_strand_id
1 'polypeptide(L)'
;MEDKADEWNPSDPWLNVCVPEHRTILYWLPIPHQQLKGYICAKNIDRSLQDPKTVAGPVFDPIGSHQAVLKDKKDDQAHVHCERVQNLGITLGNFLFTFGTGVELIRFISFRAVFLQLPAGAVSPPAPHGTGVNPDDISNPRWKTALSDPKILHSLTVDVGLIILFILQHSLMASDRVKNWTCNCFGVLQRTVYVFCTDVSLQLLMRYWQPVQDGPMLWNTNIEPWITWVPLICFILHFVSWLIIFSIILIFDYAELMGVKQVYYYCLGMGDPLAVKSSRALRLYSHLRHPLYVEFLLILWAVPCLSLDRLLLASLFTVYLTCAHSLDEQDYLYLRAQLDKKFQIFSREEAAYGGLLAQNGPSDYKDN
;
A
#
# COMPACT_ATOMS: atom_id res chain seq x y z
N MET A 1 31.26 30.98 12.05
CA MET A 1 31.18 30.66 13.49
C MET A 1 30.28 29.45 13.59
N GLU A 2 30.85 28.35 14.07
CA GLU A 2 30.23 27.01 14.17
C GLU A 2 28.95 27.03 15.01
N ASP A 3 27.87 26.47 14.48
CA ASP A 3 26.71 26.04 15.27
C ASP A 3 26.84 24.53 15.52
N LYS A 4 26.97 24.19 16.80
CA LYS A 4 27.05 22.81 17.31
C LYS A 4 25.71 22.12 17.12
N ALA A 5 25.75 20.94 16.53
CA ALA A 5 24.67 19.96 16.61
C ALA A 5 24.57 19.45 18.05
N ASP A 6 23.40 19.59 18.67
CA ASP A 6 23.12 19.11 20.01
C ASP A 6 23.19 17.58 20.07
N GLU A 7 24.15 17.12 20.87
CA GLU A 7 24.45 15.75 21.24
C GLU A 7 23.40 15.26 22.26
N TRP A 8 22.80 14.09 21.98
CA TRP A 8 21.77 13.48 22.81
C TRP A 8 22.35 12.98 24.14
N ASN A 9 21.78 13.44 25.27
CA ASN A 9 22.18 13.09 26.64
C ASN A 9 21.44 11.82 27.13
N PRO A 10 22.12 10.72 27.47
CA PRO A 10 21.51 9.45 27.88
C PRO A 10 20.98 9.42 29.33
N SER A 11 20.83 10.56 30.01
CA SER A 11 20.59 10.63 31.46
C SER A 11 19.17 11.00 31.89
N ASP A 12 18.19 11.07 31.00
CA ASP A 12 16.83 11.52 31.36
C ASP A 12 16.09 10.49 32.26
N PRO A 13 15.74 10.83 33.52
CA PRO A 13 15.22 9.86 34.49
C PRO A 13 13.74 9.48 34.33
N TRP A 14 13.04 9.99 33.30
CA TRP A 14 11.58 9.86 33.17
C TRP A 14 11.10 8.55 32.51
N LEU A 15 12.00 7.61 32.19
CA LEU A 15 11.67 6.36 31.49
C LEU A 15 11.63 5.10 32.38
N ASN A 16 11.86 5.23 33.69
CA ASN A 16 11.78 4.10 34.63
C ASN A 16 10.43 4.06 35.34
N VAL A 17 9.37 3.68 34.62
CA VAL A 17 8.14 3.15 35.22
C VAL A 17 7.94 1.73 34.71
N CYS A 18 8.45 0.78 35.49
CA CYS A 18 8.11 -0.64 35.40
C CYS A 18 6.80 -0.90 36.13
N VAL A 19 5.73 -1.30 35.43
CA VAL A 19 4.57 -2.02 36.00
C VAL A 19 3.88 -2.85 34.89
N PRO A 20 3.10 -3.91 35.19
CA PRO A 20 3.42 -5.29 34.82
C PRO A 20 2.53 -5.85 33.70
N GLU A 21 3.01 -6.94 33.09
CA GLU A 21 2.26 -7.81 32.17
C GLU A 21 0.90 -8.22 32.77
N HIS A 22 -0.20 -7.86 32.10
CA HIS A 22 -1.44 -8.61 32.14
C HIS A 22 -1.65 -9.28 30.78
N ARG A 23 -1.20 -10.54 30.69
CA ARG A 23 -1.54 -11.45 29.59
C ARG A 23 -2.93 -12.03 29.82
N THR A 24 -3.82 -11.86 28.84
CA THR A 24 -4.95 -12.80 28.63
C THR A 24 -5.26 -12.96 27.14
N ILE A 25 -4.72 -14.06 26.58
CA ILE A 25 -5.37 -15.01 25.64
C ILE A 25 -5.85 -14.49 24.28
N LEU A 26 -5.02 -14.71 23.24
CA LEU A 26 -5.38 -15.53 22.07
C LEU A 26 -4.09 -15.92 21.33
N TYR A 27 -3.78 -17.21 21.37
CA TYR A 27 -2.56 -17.81 20.87
C TYR A 27 -2.60 -17.97 19.35
N TRP A 28 -1.67 -17.32 18.63
CA TRP A 28 -1.03 -17.88 17.43
C TRP A 28 0.44 -17.41 17.39
N LEU A 29 1.34 -18.36 17.67
CA LEU A 29 2.81 -18.37 17.45
C LEU A 29 3.67 -17.19 18.01
N PRO A 30 4.58 -17.44 18.97
CA PRO A 30 5.56 -16.45 19.39
C PRO A 30 6.67 -16.34 18.33
N ILE A 31 6.81 -15.17 17.70
CA ILE A 31 7.97 -14.89 16.84
C ILE A 31 9.06 -14.26 17.73
N PRO A 32 10.23 -14.91 17.93
CA PRO A 32 11.30 -14.34 18.71
C PRO A 32 11.95 -13.16 17.99
N HIS A 33 12.26 -12.14 18.78
CA HIS A 33 12.99 -10.92 18.44
C HIS A 33 14.34 -11.25 17.76
N GLN A 34 14.39 -11.18 16.42
CA GLN A 34 15.63 -11.27 15.64
C GLN A 34 15.68 -10.21 14.52
N GLN A 35 15.21 -9.00 14.81
CA GLN A 35 15.46 -7.81 14.01
C GLN A 35 16.90 -7.35 14.27
N LEU A 36 17.86 -7.77 13.43
CA LEU A 36 19.04 -6.96 13.01
C LEU A 36 20.08 -7.72 12.16
N LYS A 37 20.01 -9.05 11.99
CA LYS A 37 21.12 -9.80 11.35
C LYS A 37 21.06 -9.92 9.81
N GLY A 38 19.99 -9.47 9.17
CA GLY A 38 19.81 -9.62 7.71
C GLY A 38 20.46 -8.54 6.83
N TYR A 39 20.92 -7.41 7.40
CA TYR A 39 21.38 -6.26 6.62
C TYR A 39 22.91 -6.21 6.40
N ILE A 40 23.66 -7.21 6.86
CA ILE A 40 25.11 -7.32 6.61
C ILE A 40 25.33 -8.45 5.59
N CYS A 41 24.92 -8.24 4.35
CA CYS A 41 25.32 -9.10 3.22
C CYS A 41 25.67 -8.25 1.99
N ALA A 42 26.50 -7.24 2.19
CA ALA A 42 27.20 -6.52 1.12
C ALA A 42 28.52 -5.95 1.66
N LYS A 43 29.34 -6.81 2.27
CA LYS A 43 30.71 -6.45 2.64
C LYS A 43 31.60 -7.68 2.65
N ASN A 44 31.88 -8.21 1.46
CA ASN A 44 32.98 -9.15 1.21
C ASN A 44 33.29 -9.21 -0.28
N ILE A 45 33.81 -8.11 -0.81
CA ILE A 45 34.67 -8.12 -2.01
C ILE A 45 35.83 -7.17 -1.68
N ASP A 46 36.81 -7.68 -0.93
CA ASP A 46 38.21 -7.23 -0.95
C ASP A 46 38.99 -7.97 0.13
N ARG A 47 39.46 -9.18 -0.20
CA ARG A 47 40.53 -9.86 0.56
C ARG A 47 41.18 -10.97 -0.26
N SER A 48 41.79 -10.62 -1.37
CA SER A 48 42.92 -11.39 -1.89
C SER A 48 43.86 -10.43 -2.59
N LEU A 49 44.90 -9.98 -1.89
CA LEU A 49 46.18 -9.54 -2.44
C LEU A 49 47.07 -9.10 -1.27
N GLN A 50 47.55 -10.09 -0.50
CA GLN A 50 48.71 -9.92 0.38
C GLN A 50 49.25 -11.31 0.74
N ASP A 51 50.16 -11.81 -0.11
CA ASP A 51 51.32 -12.59 0.33
C ASP A 51 52.35 -12.69 -0.81
N PRO A 52 53.60 -12.22 -0.64
CA PRO A 52 54.63 -12.33 -1.65
C PRO A 52 55.45 -13.60 -1.40
N LYS A 53 55.28 -14.63 -2.24
CA LYS A 53 56.28 -15.69 -2.37
C LYS A 53 56.63 -15.94 -3.84
N THR A 54 57.91 -15.70 -4.08
CA THR A 54 58.68 -15.76 -5.31
C THR A 54 58.57 -17.12 -6.01
N VAL A 55 58.13 -17.12 -7.28
CA VAL A 55 58.39 -18.20 -8.23
C VAL A 55 58.72 -17.55 -9.58
N ALA A 56 59.90 -17.87 -10.12
CA ALA A 56 60.36 -17.40 -11.41
C ALA A 56 59.56 -18.06 -12.56
N GLY A 57 59.04 -17.24 -13.48
CA GLY A 57 58.27 -17.60 -14.68
C GLY A 57 58.14 -16.38 -15.60
N PRO A 58 57.87 -16.55 -16.92
CA PRO A 58 58.54 -15.82 -17.99
C PRO A 58 58.14 -14.34 -18.13
N VAL A 59 59.00 -13.59 -18.82
CA VAL A 59 58.95 -12.16 -19.16
C VAL A 59 57.51 -11.64 -19.26
N PHE A 60 57.14 -10.84 -18.26
CA PHE A 60 55.86 -10.15 -18.16
C PHE A 60 55.83 -9.03 -19.21
N ASP A 61 54.90 -9.10 -20.17
CA ASP A 61 54.69 -8.05 -21.15
C ASP A 61 53.72 -7.00 -20.55
N PRO A 62 54.22 -5.88 -19.98
CA PRO A 62 53.44 -5.05 -19.05
C PRO A 62 52.28 -4.33 -19.75
N ILE A 63 52.40 -4.13 -21.06
CA ILE A 63 51.46 -3.38 -21.89
C ILE A 63 50.25 -4.26 -22.22
N GLY A 64 50.46 -5.53 -22.56
CA GLY A 64 49.40 -6.50 -22.85
C GLY A 64 48.54 -6.82 -21.62
N SER A 65 49.16 -6.96 -20.44
CA SER A 65 48.42 -7.14 -19.18
C SER A 65 47.60 -5.91 -18.79
N HIS A 66 48.13 -4.71 -19.03
CA HIS A 66 47.41 -3.47 -18.68
C HIS A 66 46.23 -3.20 -19.63
N GLN A 67 46.36 -3.52 -20.93
CA GLN A 67 45.26 -3.45 -21.89
C GLN A 67 44.18 -4.50 -21.62
N ALA A 68 44.55 -5.72 -21.21
CA ALA A 68 43.60 -6.76 -20.84
C ALA A 68 42.76 -6.34 -19.61
N VAL A 69 43.41 -5.79 -18.56
CA VAL A 69 42.71 -5.28 -17.37
C VAL A 69 41.81 -4.08 -17.68
N LEU A 70 42.23 -3.18 -18.58
CA LEU A 70 41.39 -2.06 -19.01
C LEU A 70 40.19 -2.51 -19.85
N LYS A 71 40.35 -3.54 -20.67
CA LYS A 71 39.26 -4.14 -21.43
C LYS A 71 38.26 -4.85 -20.51
N ASP A 72 38.76 -5.62 -19.55
CA ASP A 72 37.96 -6.30 -18.53
C ASP A 72 37.12 -5.30 -17.71
N LYS A 73 37.73 -4.22 -17.22
CA LYS A 73 37.00 -3.13 -16.54
C LYS A 73 35.96 -2.44 -17.42
N LYS A 74 36.23 -2.29 -18.72
CA LYS A 74 35.30 -1.67 -19.67
C LYS A 74 34.11 -2.58 -19.97
N ASP A 75 34.35 -3.88 -20.10
CA ASP A 75 33.33 -4.90 -20.33
C ASP A 75 32.45 -5.06 -19.07
N ASP A 76 33.04 -5.06 -17.88
CA ASP A 76 32.32 -5.01 -16.59
C ASP A 76 31.45 -3.75 -16.46
N GLN A 77 32.00 -2.59 -16.80
CA GLN A 77 31.26 -1.32 -16.72
C GLN A 77 30.10 -1.28 -17.73
N ALA A 78 30.29 -1.85 -18.93
CA ALA A 78 29.24 -1.97 -19.94
C ALA A 78 28.13 -2.94 -19.49
N HIS A 79 28.49 -4.07 -18.88
CA HIS A 79 27.54 -5.04 -18.33
C HIS A 79 26.67 -4.42 -17.23
N VAL A 80 27.31 -3.73 -16.26
CA VAL A 80 26.61 -3.04 -15.16
C VAL A 80 25.69 -1.93 -15.70
N HIS A 81 26.12 -1.19 -16.73
CA HIS A 81 25.28 -0.17 -17.35
C HIS A 81 24.06 -0.78 -18.04
N CYS A 82 24.24 -1.88 -18.79
CA CYS A 82 23.15 -2.59 -19.45
C CYS A 82 22.10 -3.10 -18.44
N GLU A 83 22.57 -3.72 -17.35
CA GLU A 83 21.71 -4.22 -16.26
C GLU A 83 20.89 -3.08 -15.62
N ARG A 84 21.53 -1.94 -15.34
CA ARG A 84 20.85 -0.75 -14.77
C ARG A 84 19.73 -0.24 -15.67
N VAL A 85 20.01 -0.10 -16.97
CA VAL A 85 19.00 0.37 -17.95
C VAL A 85 17.85 -0.62 -18.06
N GLN A 86 18.14 -1.92 -18.09
CA GLN A 86 17.12 -2.97 -18.13
C GLN A 86 16.22 -2.95 -16.89
N ASN A 87 16.82 -2.90 -15.68
CA ASN A 87 16.07 -2.88 -14.42
C ASN A 87 15.17 -1.64 -14.32
N LEU A 88 15.65 -0.49 -14.79
CA LEU A 88 14.87 0.75 -14.86
C LEU A 88 13.69 0.59 -15.82
N GLY A 89 13.91 0.05 -17.02
CA GLY A 89 12.87 -0.21 -18.00
C GLY A 89 11.76 -1.13 -17.47
N ILE A 90 12.13 -2.25 -16.84
CA ILE A 90 11.19 -3.20 -16.20
C ILE A 90 10.33 -2.49 -15.16
N THR A 91 10.96 -1.66 -14.32
CA THR A 91 10.26 -1.02 -13.20
C THR A 91 9.34 0.11 -13.65
N LEU A 92 9.70 0.85 -14.70
CA LEU A 92 8.82 1.82 -15.32
C LEU A 92 7.63 1.14 -16.03
N GLY A 93 7.85 0.01 -16.70
CA GLY A 93 6.78 -0.79 -17.27
C GLY A 93 5.79 -1.27 -16.21
N ASN A 94 6.29 -1.80 -15.09
CA ASN A 94 5.47 -2.18 -13.95
C ASN A 94 4.68 -0.99 -13.39
N PHE A 95 5.32 0.17 -13.24
CA PHE A 95 4.66 1.38 -12.75
C PHE A 95 3.42 1.76 -13.58
N LEU A 96 3.53 1.71 -14.91
CA LEU A 96 2.40 2.00 -15.79
C LEU A 96 1.30 0.94 -15.67
N PHE A 97 1.67 -0.33 -15.56
CA PHE A 97 0.72 -1.43 -15.39
C PHE A 97 -0.07 -1.32 -14.08
N THR A 98 0.59 -1.03 -12.97
CA THR A 98 -0.04 -0.81 -11.67
C THR A 98 -0.93 0.43 -11.69
N PHE A 99 -0.48 1.52 -12.31
CA PHE A 99 -1.31 2.72 -12.46
C PHE A 99 -2.61 2.41 -13.21
N GLY A 100 -2.52 1.69 -14.35
CA GLY A 100 -3.69 1.23 -15.09
C GLY A 100 -4.59 0.31 -14.26
N THR A 101 -4.00 -0.59 -13.48
CA THR A 101 -4.73 -1.48 -12.55
C THR A 101 -5.46 -0.68 -11.47
N GLY A 102 -4.86 0.39 -10.94
CA GLY A 102 -5.51 1.31 -10.00
C GLY A 102 -6.73 2.02 -10.60
N VAL A 103 -6.64 2.46 -11.86
CA VAL A 103 -7.79 3.05 -12.57
C VAL A 103 -8.92 2.03 -12.75
N GLU A 104 -8.60 0.80 -13.13
CA GLU A 104 -9.59 -0.28 -13.24
C GLU A 104 -10.20 -0.63 -11.88
N LEU A 105 -9.42 -0.59 -10.80
CA LEU A 105 -9.92 -0.79 -9.44
C LEU A 105 -10.96 0.27 -9.07
N ILE A 106 -10.67 1.55 -9.31
CA ILE A 106 -11.61 2.65 -9.09
C ILE A 106 -12.91 2.43 -9.89
N ARG A 107 -12.78 2.00 -11.15
CA ARG A 107 -13.92 1.68 -12.01
C ARG A 107 -14.75 0.51 -11.44
N PHE A 108 -14.09 -0.54 -10.98
CA PHE A 108 -14.68 -1.75 -10.44
C PHE A 108 -15.39 -1.50 -9.11
N ILE A 109 -14.75 -0.84 -8.14
CA ILE A 109 -15.34 -0.65 -6.81
C ILE A 109 -16.24 0.57 -6.73
N SER A 110 -15.95 1.67 -7.41
CA SER A 110 -16.73 2.91 -7.27
C SER A 110 -17.70 3.13 -8.43
N PHE A 111 -17.21 3.27 -9.66
CA PHE A 111 -18.08 3.68 -10.77
C PHE A 111 -19.18 2.66 -11.05
N ARG A 112 -18.84 1.37 -11.07
CA ARG A 112 -19.83 0.30 -11.24
C ARG A 112 -20.87 0.27 -10.11
N ALA A 113 -20.47 0.58 -8.89
CA ALA A 113 -21.38 0.55 -7.75
C ALA A 113 -22.29 1.78 -7.67
N VAL A 114 -21.80 2.95 -8.10
CA VAL A 114 -22.53 4.22 -8.01
C VAL A 114 -23.38 4.48 -9.26
N PHE A 115 -22.87 4.16 -10.44
CA PHE A 115 -23.49 4.55 -11.72
C PHE A 115 -24.16 3.42 -12.49
N LEU A 116 -23.67 2.19 -12.39
CA LEU A 116 -24.35 1.04 -13.01
C LEU A 116 -25.46 0.57 -12.08
N GLN A 117 -26.51 1.39 -11.98
CA GLN A 117 -27.81 0.90 -11.55
C GLN A 117 -28.18 -0.26 -12.46
N LEU A 118 -28.50 -1.43 -11.90
CA LEU A 118 -29.19 -2.47 -12.67
C LEU A 118 -30.33 -1.78 -13.43
N PRO A 119 -30.51 -2.05 -14.73
CA PRO A 119 -31.54 -1.37 -15.50
C PRO A 119 -32.85 -1.48 -14.74
N ALA A 120 -33.51 -0.34 -14.54
CA ALA A 120 -34.85 -0.20 -13.97
C ALA A 120 -35.95 -0.96 -14.76
N GLY A 121 -35.57 -1.85 -15.68
CA GLY A 121 -36.43 -2.67 -16.54
C GLY A 121 -36.64 -4.11 -16.05
N ALA A 122 -36.02 -4.56 -14.95
CA ALA A 122 -36.50 -5.74 -14.24
C ALA A 122 -37.72 -5.36 -13.39
N VAL A 123 -38.79 -4.98 -14.10
CA VAL A 123 -40.15 -4.88 -13.57
C VAL A 123 -40.41 -6.16 -12.79
N SER A 124 -40.53 -6.05 -11.46
CA SER A 124 -41.24 -7.06 -10.68
C SER A 124 -42.53 -7.36 -11.46
N PRO A 125 -42.82 -8.61 -11.86
CA PRO A 125 -44.07 -8.90 -12.55
C PRO A 125 -45.21 -8.34 -11.70
N PRO A 126 -46.25 -7.71 -12.31
CA PRO A 126 -47.35 -7.15 -11.56
C PRO A 126 -47.88 -8.22 -10.62
N ALA A 127 -47.92 -7.91 -9.32
CA ALA A 127 -48.46 -8.81 -8.32
C ALA A 127 -49.84 -9.29 -8.82
N PRO A 128 -50.11 -10.61 -8.80
CA PRO A 128 -51.45 -11.09 -9.14
C PRO A 128 -52.41 -10.39 -8.18
N HIS A 129 -53.33 -9.61 -8.75
CA HIS A 129 -54.42 -9.03 -7.98
C HIS A 129 -55.15 -10.16 -7.24
N GLY A 130 -55.17 -10.06 -5.91
CA GLY A 130 -56.01 -10.88 -5.06
C GLY A 130 -55.25 -11.97 -4.31
N THR A 131 -54.80 -11.65 -3.10
CA THR A 131 -55.19 -12.28 -1.82
C THR A 131 -54.16 -11.88 -0.76
N GLY A 132 -54.61 -11.65 0.47
CA GLY A 132 -53.86 -10.97 1.52
C GLY A 132 -52.47 -11.55 1.76
N VAL A 133 -51.45 -10.72 1.55
CA VAL A 133 -50.06 -11.03 1.91
C VAL A 133 -49.91 -10.69 3.39
N ASN A 134 -49.65 -11.74 4.19
CA ASN A 134 -49.32 -11.64 5.60
C ASN A 134 -47.95 -10.95 5.73
N PRO A 135 -47.78 -9.89 6.54
CA PRO A 135 -46.52 -9.14 6.64
C PRO A 135 -45.31 -9.96 7.12
N ASP A 136 -45.53 -11.18 7.63
CA ASP A 136 -44.47 -12.11 8.07
C ASP A 136 -43.82 -12.93 6.94
N ASP A 137 -44.30 -12.85 5.69
CA ASP A 137 -43.85 -13.70 4.56
C ASP A 137 -42.74 -13.05 3.69
N ILE A 138 -42.31 -11.82 4.00
CA ILE A 138 -41.58 -10.97 3.05
C ILE A 138 -40.04 -11.17 3.09
N SER A 139 -39.46 -11.77 4.14
CA SER A 139 -38.00 -11.79 4.31
C SER A 139 -37.33 -13.16 4.30
N ASN A 140 -38.03 -14.25 4.59
CA ASN A 140 -37.39 -15.57 4.73
C ASN A 140 -37.39 -16.48 3.48
N PRO A 141 -38.45 -16.56 2.64
CA PRO A 141 -38.44 -17.50 1.51
C PRO A 141 -37.52 -17.05 0.37
N ARG A 142 -37.35 -15.73 0.15
CA ARG A 142 -36.55 -15.20 -0.96
C ARG A 142 -35.05 -15.43 -0.78
N TRP A 143 -34.50 -15.15 0.40
CA TRP A 143 -33.08 -15.38 0.69
C TRP A 143 -32.75 -16.87 0.75
N LYS A 144 -33.63 -17.68 1.35
CA LYS A 144 -33.45 -19.13 1.39
C LYS A 144 -33.45 -19.75 -0.02
N THR A 145 -34.34 -19.29 -0.89
CA THR A 145 -34.40 -19.75 -2.29
C THR A 145 -33.17 -19.30 -3.07
N ALA A 146 -32.75 -18.04 -2.92
CA ALA A 146 -31.56 -17.52 -3.61
C ALA A 146 -30.26 -18.19 -3.15
N LEU A 147 -30.11 -18.46 -1.85
CA LEU A 147 -28.96 -19.18 -1.31
C LEU A 147 -28.99 -20.68 -1.62
N SER A 148 -30.08 -21.19 -2.17
CA SER A 148 -30.19 -22.56 -2.68
C SER A 148 -30.03 -22.65 -4.20
N ASP A 149 -29.96 -21.51 -4.91
CA ASP A 149 -29.77 -21.49 -6.36
C ASP A 149 -28.32 -21.86 -6.69
N PRO A 150 -28.08 -22.96 -7.45
CA PRO A 150 -26.74 -23.39 -7.82
C PRO A 150 -25.98 -22.34 -8.63
N LYS A 151 -26.66 -21.48 -9.40
CA LYS A 151 -26.00 -20.42 -10.18
C LYS A 151 -25.44 -19.34 -9.28
N ILE A 152 -26.22 -18.89 -8.29
CA ILE A 152 -25.78 -17.89 -7.31
C ILE A 152 -24.64 -18.44 -6.47
N LEU A 153 -24.77 -19.68 -5.96
CA LEU A 153 -23.71 -20.33 -5.19
C LEU A 153 -22.43 -20.50 -5.99
N HIS A 154 -22.52 -20.87 -7.27
CA HIS A 154 -21.35 -20.97 -8.15
C HIS A 154 -20.63 -19.62 -8.29
N SER A 155 -21.37 -18.55 -8.62
CA SER A 155 -20.79 -17.20 -8.72
C SER A 155 -20.10 -16.76 -7.43
N LEU A 156 -20.78 -16.93 -6.28
CA LEU A 156 -20.22 -16.59 -4.98
C LEU A 156 -18.98 -17.43 -4.64
N THR A 157 -18.95 -18.72 -5.01
CA THR A 157 -17.79 -19.58 -4.78
C THR A 157 -16.59 -19.13 -5.61
N VAL A 158 -16.80 -18.75 -6.87
CA VAL A 158 -15.74 -18.18 -7.73
C VAL A 158 -15.23 -16.87 -7.13
N ASP A 159 -16.13 -15.96 -6.72
CA ASP A 159 -15.77 -14.68 -6.12
C ASP A 159 -15.00 -14.84 -4.80
N VAL A 160 -15.40 -15.76 -3.92
CA VAL A 160 -14.64 -16.14 -2.72
C VAL A 160 -13.25 -16.64 -3.11
N GLY A 161 -13.16 -17.53 -4.10
CA GLY A 161 -11.88 -18.07 -4.58
C GLY A 161 -10.95 -16.97 -5.11
N LEU A 162 -11.48 -15.99 -5.85
CA LEU A 162 -10.73 -14.85 -6.36
C LEU A 162 -10.23 -13.93 -5.23
N ILE A 163 -11.06 -13.67 -4.21
CA ILE A 163 -10.66 -12.88 -3.03
C ILE A 163 -9.57 -13.60 -2.24
N ILE A 164 -9.76 -14.90 -1.98
CA ILE A 164 -8.76 -15.72 -1.28
C ILE A 164 -7.44 -15.74 -2.06
N LEU A 165 -7.48 -15.90 -3.39
CA LEU A 165 -6.30 -15.86 -4.23
C LEU A 165 -5.53 -14.54 -4.06
N PHE A 166 -6.23 -13.40 -4.12
CA PHE A 166 -5.63 -12.09 -3.92
C PHE A 166 -5.02 -11.95 -2.51
N ILE A 167 -5.79 -12.26 -1.46
CA ILE A 167 -5.36 -12.14 -0.07
C ILE A 167 -4.13 -13.03 0.19
N LEU A 168 -4.18 -14.29 -0.26
CA LEU A 168 -3.08 -15.22 -0.08
C LEU A 168 -1.85 -14.76 -0.85
N GLN A 169 -1.98 -14.39 -2.13
CA GLN A 169 -0.84 -13.90 -2.90
C GLN A 169 -0.18 -12.69 -2.21
N HIS A 170 -0.97 -11.69 -1.83
CA HIS A 170 -0.48 -10.46 -1.24
C HIS A 170 0.19 -10.71 0.11
N SER A 171 -0.47 -11.48 0.98
CA SER A 171 0.01 -11.77 2.33
C SER A 171 1.22 -12.70 2.33
N LEU A 172 1.25 -13.71 1.46
CA LEU A 172 2.38 -14.64 1.35
C LEU A 172 3.63 -13.91 0.87
N MET A 173 3.52 -13.05 -0.15
CA MET A 173 4.67 -12.30 -0.64
C MET A 173 5.15 -11.23 0.35
N ALA A 174 4.30 -10.78 1.27
CA ALA A 174 4.68 -9.90 2.37
C ALA A 174 5.38 -10.65 3.53
N SER A 175 5.34 -11.98 3.57
CA SER A 175 5.99 -12.77 4.61
C SER A 175 7.53 -12.74 4.49
N ASP A 176 8.24 -12.78 5.62
CA ASP A 176 9.70 -12.72 5.66
C ASP A 176 10.36 -13.84 4.83
N ARG A 177 9.75 -15.03 4.81
CA ARG A 177 10.27 -16.19 4.05
C ARG A 177 10.28 -15.91 2.55
N VAL A 178 9.14 -15.47 2.00
CA VAL A 178 9.01 -15.19 0.57
C VAL A 178 9.75 -13.91 0.21
N LYS A 179 9.80 -12.92 1.10
CA LYS A 179 10.57 -11.70 0.91
C LYS A 179 12.07 -12.01 0.78
N ASN A 180 12.63 -12.83 1.68
CA ASN A 180 14.04 -13.23 1.60
C ASN A 180 14.34 -14.04 0.34
N TRP A 181 13.46 -14.97 -0.03
CA TRP A 181 13.59 -15.74 -1.26
C TRP A 181 13.55 -14.85 -2.50
N THR A 182 12.54 -13.98 -2.62
CA THR A 182 12.38 -13.04 -3.73
C THR A 182 13.55 -12.04 -3.79
N CYS A 183 14.07 -11.59 -2.64
CA CYS A 183 15.26 -10.73 -2.58
C CYS A 183 16.50 -11.46 -3.13
N ASN A 184 16.70 -12.73 -2.79
CA ASN A 184 17.81 -13.52 -3.31
C ASN A 184 17.70 -13.80 -4.82
N CYS A 185 16.48 -13.94 -5.34
CA CYS A 185 16.25 -14.21 -6.77
C CYS A 185 16.31 -12.94 -7.63
N PHE A 186 15.76 -11.82 -7.16
CA PHE A 186 15.52 -10.62 -7.97
C PHE A 186 16.28 -9.38 -7.49
N GLY A 187 16.96 -9.44 -6.34
CA GLY A 187 17.75 -8.34 -5.79
C GLY A 187 16.94 -7.05 -5.68
N VAL A 188 17.42 -6.00 -6.35
CA VAL A 188 16.78 -4.67 -6.37
C VAL A 188 15.35 -4.68 -6.92
N LEU A 189 15.00 -5.64 -7.77
CA LEU A 189 13.66 -5.77 -8.37
C LEU A 189 12.64 -6.44 -7.43
N GLN A 190 13.03 -6.88 -6.22
CA GLN A 190 12.14 -7.57 -5.29
C GLN A 190 10.80 -6.85 -5.10
N ARG A 191 10.83 -5.52 -4.91
CA ARG A 191 9.61 -4.73 -4.73
C ARG A 191 8.80 -4.60 -6.01
N THR A 192 9.45 -4.40 -7.15
CA THR A 192 8.79 -4.36 -8.46
C THR A 192 8.04 -5.67 -8.72
N VAL A 193 8.66 -6.83 -8.46
CA VAL A 193 8.04 -8.16 -8.60
C VAL A 193 6.86 -8.34 -7.64
N TYR A 194 7.01 -7.91 -6.38
CA TYR A 194 5.93 -7.93 -5.40
C TYR A 194 4.68 -7.17 -5.88
N VAL A 195 4.88 -5.93 -6.34
CA VAL A 195 3.80 -5.07 -6.84
C VAL A 195 3.17 -5.68 -8.08
N PHE A 196 3.99 -6.11 -9.05
CA PHE A 196 3.52 -6.74 -10.27
C PHE A 196 2.61 -7.96 -10.01
N CYS A 197 3.07 -8.90 -9.18
CA CYS A 197 2.29 -10.08 -8.85
C CYS A 197 0.98 -9.73 -8.11
N THR A 198 1.02 -8.71 -7.26
CA THR A 198 -0.17 -8.22 -6.56
C THR A 198 -1.19 -7.67 -7.55
N ASP A 199 -0.74 -6.82 -8.49
CA ASP A 199 -1.63 -6.24 -9.49
C ASP A 199 -2.17 -7.27 -10.46
N VAL A 200 -1.37 -8.28 -10.85
CA VAL A 200 -1.87 -9.40 -11.66
C VAL A 200 -2.98 -10.14 -10.92
N SER A 201 -2.80 -10.47 -9.64
CA SER A 201 -3.85 -11.14 -8.86
C SER A 201 -5.11 -10.28 -8.70
N LEU A 202 -4.93 -8.96 -8.56
CA LEU A 202 -6.04 -8.01 -8.49
C LEU A 202 -6.78 -7.89 -9.83
N GLN A 203 -6.05 -7.87 -10.95
CA GLN A 203 -6.65 -7.88 -12.29
C GLN A 203 -7.44 -9.16 -12.54
N LEU A 204 -6.94 -10.32 -12.10
CA LEU A 204 -7.68 -11.57 -12.18
C LEU A 204 -8.99 -11.49 -11.37
N LEU A 205 -8.93 -10.97 -10.15
CA LEU A 205 -10.13 -10.73 -9.33
C LEU A 205 -11.15 -9.86 -10.05
N MET A 206 -10.74 -8.70 -10.55
CA MET A 206 -11.64 -7.75 -11.22
C MET A 206 -12.20 -8.28 -12.54
N ARG A 207 -11.38 -9.02 -13.30
CA ARG A 207 -11.75 -9.49 -14.65
C ARG A 207 -12.68 -10.71 -14.62
N TYR A 208 -12.47 -11.61 -13.66
CA TYR A 208 -13.23 -12.85 -13.53
C TYR A 208 -14.36 -12.78 -12.50
N TRP A 209 -14.57 -11.61 -11.87
CA TRP A 209 -15.67 -11.36 -10.94
C TRP A 209 -17.04 -11.73 -11.54
N GLN A 210 -17.85 -12.48 -10.81
CA GLN A 210 -19.15 -13.00 -11.25
C GLN A 210 -20.30 -12.26 -10.55
N PRO A 211 -20.80 -11.14 -11.12
CA PRO A 211 -21.84 -10.36 -10.47
C PRO A 211 -23.16 -11.12 -10.35
N VAL A 212 -23.79 -11.03 -9.18
CA VAL A 212 -25.07 -11.68 -8.90
C VAL A 212 -26.20 -10.70 -9.24
N GLN A 213 -26.74 -10.80 -10.46
CA GLN A 213 -27.80 -9.90 -10.97
C GLN A 213 -29.21 -10.31 -10.51
N ASP A 214 -29.46 -11.63 -10.40
CA ASP A 214 -30.80 -12.18 -10.12
C ASP A 214 -31.06 -12.44 -8.62
N GLY A 215 -30.10 -12.09 -7.75
CA GLY A 215 -30.17 -12.31 -6.32
C GLY A 215 -30.95 -11.22 -5.55
N PRO A 216 -31.42 -11.51 -4.32
CA PRO A 216 -31.93 -10.48 -3.43
C PRO A 216 -30.81 -9.49 -3.07
N MET A 217 -31.16 -8.21 -3.05
CA MET A 217 -30.27 -7.13 -2.62
C MET A 217 -30.53 -6.82 -1.14
N LEU A 218 -29.48 -6.49 -0.39
CA LEU A 218 -29.63 -6.15 1.03
C LEU A 218 -30.36 -4.82 1.19
N TRP A 219 -29.99 -3.84 0.37
CA TRP A 219 -30.74 -2.61 0.18
C TRP A 219 -30.66 -2.14 -1.27
N ASN A 220 -31.71 -1.43 -1.68
CA ASN A 220 -31.79 -0.78 -2.97
C ASN A 220 -32.64 0.49 -2.80
N THR A 221 -32.03 1.67 -3.00
CA THR A 221 -32.69 2.96 -2.80
C THR A 221 -33.39 3.47 -4.07
N ASN A 222 -34.23 2.64 -4.69
CA ASN A 222 -34.98 2.95 -5.92
C ASN A 222 -36.34 3.65 -5.68
N ILE A 223 -36.55 4.26 -4.52
CA ILE A 223 -37.82 4.91 -4.14
C ILE A 223 -37.64 6.43 -4.15
N GLU A 224 -38.58 7.18 -4.73
CA GLU A 224 -38.57 8.64 -4.66
C GLU A 224 -38.73 9.13 -3.20
N PRO A 225 -38.00 10.17 -2.75
CA PRO A 225 -37.03 10.99 -3.50
C PRO A 225 -35.57 10.44 -3.46
N TRP A 226 -35.35 9.32 -2.76
CA TRP A 226 -34.02 8.77 -2.46
C TRP A 226 -33.25 8.28 -3.69
N ILE A 227 -33.95 7.97 -4.77
CA ILE A 227 -33.38 7.55 -6.06
C ILE A 227 -32.35 8.55 -6.62
N THR A 228 -32.49 9.84 -6.31
CA THR A 228 -31.56 10.90 -6.76
C THR A 228 -30.52 11.23 -5.70
N TRP A 229 -30.94 11.42 -4.44
CA TRP A 229 -30.07 11.94 -3.38
C TRP A 229 -29.06 10.91 -2.88
N VAL A 230 -29.44 9.63 -2.77
CA VAL A 230 -28.53 8.60 -2.23
C VAL A 230 -27.34 8.36 -3.16
N PRO A 231 -27.52 8.13 -4.48
CA PRO A 231 -26.38 8.00 -5.39
C PRO A 231 -25.47 9.24 -5.40
N LEU A 232 -26.03 10.44 -5.29
CA LEU A 232 -25.25 11.68 -5.22
C LEU A 232 -24.37 11.74 -3.96
N ILE A 233 -24.93 11.40 -2.79
CA ILE A 233 -24.17 11.36 -1.54
C ILE A 233 -23.07 10.30 -1.62
N CYS A 234 -23.39 9.09 -2.10
CA CYS A 234 -22.41 8.02 -2.32
C CYS A 234 -21.29 8.46 -3.28
N PHE A 235 -21.63 9.17 -4.36
CA PHE A 235 -20.66 9.72 -5.30
C PHE A 235 -19.70 10.70 -4.63
N ILE A 236 -20.22 11.66 -3.86
CA ILE A 236 -19.38 12.64 -3.14
C ILE A 236 -18.48 11.93 -2.14
N LEU A 237 -19.02 11.00 -1.35
CA LEU A 237 -18.25 10.21 -0.38
C LEU A 237 -17.12 9.41 -1.06
N HIS A 238 -17.41 8.76 -2.18
CA HIS A 238 -16.40 8.04 -2.96
C HIS A 238 -15.33 8.99 -3.52
N PHE A 239 -15.73 10.13 -4.08
CA PHE A 239 -14.82 11.12 -4.65
C PHE A 239 -13.85 11.66 -3.58
N VAL A 240 -14.38 12.07 -2.42
CA VAL A 240 -13.57 12.55 -1.30
C VAL A 240 -12.64 11.44 -0.79
N SER A 241 -13.13 10.20 -0.66
CA SER A 241 -12.32 9.07 -0.19
C SER A 241 -11.16 8.77 -1.15
N TRP A 242 -11.39 8.81 -2.47
CA TRP A 242 -10.30 8.66 -3.44
C TRP A 242 -9.30 9.80 -3.40
N LEU A 243 -9.75 11.05 -3.22
CA LEU A 243 -8.85 12.20 -3.05
C LEU A 243 -7.92 12.00 -1.84
N ILE A 244 -8.47 11.52 -0.73
CA ILE A 244 -7.71 11.21 0.49
C ILE A 244 -6.74 10.05 0.24
N ILE A 245 -7.21 8.96 -0.40
CA ILE A 245 -6.37 7.81 -0.74
C ILE A 245 -5.16 8.24 -1.59
N PHE A 246 -5.39 9.02 -2.65
CA PHE A 246 -4.30 9.53 -3.49
C PHE A 246 -3.34 10.42 -2.70
N SER A 247 -3.87 11.27 -1.82
CA SER A 247 -3.05 12.12 -0.96
C SER A 247 -2.15 11.29 -0.04
N ILE A 248 -2.69 10.24 0.58
CA ILE A 248 -1.93 9.31 1.43
C ILE A 248 -0.86 8.60 0.59
N ILE A 249 -1.20 8.06 -0.58
CA ILE A 249 -0.25 7.37 -1.46
C ILE A 249 0.93 8.28 -1.83
N LEU A 250 0.68 9.56 -2.12
CA LEU A 250 1.72 10.54 -2.40
C LEU A 250 2.58 10.85 -1.17
N ILE A 251 1.97 11.00 0.02
CA ILE A 251 2.69 11.23 1.28
C ILE A 251 3.62 10.06 1.62
N PHE A 252 3.21 8.83 1.30
CA PHE A 252 4.01 7.61 1.53
C PHE A 252 5.09 7.36 0.46
N ASP A 253 5.32 8.32 -0.44
CA ASP A 253 6.22 8.21 -1.58
C ASP A 253 5.81 7.08 -2.52
N TYR A 254 4.94 7.39 -3.47
CA TYR A 254 4.44 6.43 -4.45
C TYR A 254 5.57 5.74 -5.21
N ALA A 255 6.66 6.44 -5.56
CA ALA A 255 7.78 5.82 -6.27
C ALA A 255 8.51 4.77 -5.39
N GLU A 256 8.57 4.99 -4.08
CA GLU A 256 9.10 4.02 -3.12
C GLU A 256 8.15 2.82 -2.92
N LEU A 257 6.83 3.04 -2.90
CA LEU A 257 5.84 1.96 -2.82
C LEU A 257 5.95 1.03 -4.04
N MET A 258 6.20 1.61 -5.21
CA MET A 258 6.22 0.96 -6.51
C MET A 258 7.51 0.23 -6.87
N GLY A 259 8.59 0.41 -6.11
CA GLY A 259 9.91 -0.18 -6.43
C GLY A 259 10.82 0.72 -7.29
N VAL A 260 10.27 1.81 -7.83
CA VAL A 260 10.99 2.73 -8.74
C VAL A 260 12.16 3.39 -8.03
N LYS A 261 11.96 3.85 -6.79
CA LYS A 261 13.00 4.54 -6.01
C LYS A 261 14.17 3.62 -5.68
N GLN A 262 13.90 2.36 -5.35
CA GLN A 262 14.91 1.35 -5.03
C GLN A 262 15.81 1.10 -6.24
N VAL A 263 15.22 0.95 -7.43
CA VAL A 263 15.97 0.75 -8.68
C VAL A 263 16.71 2.03 -9.09
N TYR A 264 16.08 3.19 -8.93
CA TYR A 264 16.72 4.48 -9.22
C TYR A 264 17.98 4.69 -8.37
N TYR A 265 17.90 4.42 -7.06
CA TYR A 265 19.05 4.56 -6.15
C TYR A 265 20.15 3.54 -6.47
N TYR A 266 19.80 2.32 -6.88
CA TYR A 266 20.75 1.33 -7.37
C TYR A 266 21.48 1.81 -8.64
N CYS A 267 20.74 2.39 -9.60
CA CYS A 267 21.32 2.94 -10.82
C CYS A 267 22.31 4.08 -10.55
N LEU A 268 22.07 4.87 -9.49
CA LEU A 268 22.95 5.95 -9.03
C LEU A 268 24.07 5.48 -8.09
N GLY A 269 24.07 4.22 -7.64
CA GLY A 269 25.04 3.71 -6.66
C GLY A 269 24.85 4.25 -5.23
N MET A 270 23.64 4.71 -4.88
CA MET A 270 23.32 5.32 -3.60
C MET A 270 22.88 4.34 -2.50
N GLY A 271 22.82 3.03 -2.78
CA GLY A 271 22.38 2.01 -1.83
C GLY A 271 20.85 1.95 -1.63
N ASP A 272 20.38 1.20 -0.62
CA ASP A 272 18.95 1.02 -0.35
C ASP A 272 18.34 2.31 0.29
N PRO A 273 17.30 2.92 -0.31
CA PRO A 273 16.64 4.10 0.27
C PRO A 273 16.04 3.85 1.66
N LEU A 274 15.71 2.60 2.01
CA LEU A 274 15.20 2.26 3.34
C LEU A 274 16.27 2.31 4.44
N ALA A 275 17.56 2.15 4.08
CA ALA A 275 18.66 2.19 5.03
C ALA A 275 18.86 3.58 5.67
N VAL A 276 18.30 4.62 5.07
CA VAL A 276 18.40 6.01 5.53
C VAL A 276 17.27 6.36 6.53
N LYS A 277 16.24 5.51 6.68
CA LYS A 277 15.09 5.79 7.55
C LYS A 277 15.40 5.47 9.02
N SER A 278 14.85 6.27 9.93
CA SER A 278 15.00 6.04 11.37
C SER A 278 14.32 4.74 11.81
N SER A 279 14.84 4.10 12.86
CA SER A 279 14.29 2.85 13.40
C SER A 279 12.83 2.98 13.82
N ARG A 280 12.43 4.14 14.38
CA ARG A 280 11.04 4.45 14.76
C ARG A 280 10.12 4.53 13.55
N ALA A 281 10.57 5.14 12.45
CA ALA A 281 9.81 5.21 11.21
C ALA A 281 9.66 3.83 10.55
N LEU A 282 10.72 3.01 10.57
CA LEU A 282 10.67 1.64 10.04
C LEU A 282 9.70 0.75 10.83
N ARG A 283 9.68 0.91 12.16
CA ARG A 283 8.71 0.23 13.04
C ARG A 283 7.28 0.63 12.71
N LEU A 284 6.99 1.94 12.60
CA LEU A 284 5.67 2.43 12.21
C LEU A 284 5.22 1.82 10.87
N TYR A 285 6.10 1.78 9.86
CA TYR A 285 5.76 1.17 8.57
C TYR A 285 5.53 -0.34 8.62
N SER A 286 6.16 -1.04 9.57
CA SER A 286 5.93 -2.47 9.75
C SER A 286 4.57 -2.79 10.36
N HIS A 287 4.04 -1.89 11.20
CA HIS A 287 2.74 -2.02 11.87
C HIS A 287 1.59 -1.40 11.04
N LEU A 288 1.87 -0.33 10.29
CA LEU A 288 0.94 0.32 9.37
C LEU A 288 0.90 -0.39 8.01
N ARG A 289 0.45 -1.65 8.02
CA ARG A 289 0.37 -2.47 6.79
C ARG A 289 -0.61 -1.90 5.75
N HIS A 290 -1.69 -1.28 6.21
CA HIS A 290 -2.75 -0.73 5.36
C HIS A 290 -3.08 0.72 5.76
N PRO A 291 -2.35 1.71 5.22
CA PRO A 291 -2.59 3.13 5.51
C PRO A 291 -3.92 3.67 4.95
N LEU A 292 -4.56 2.92 4.05
CA LEU A 292 -5.80 3.30 3.34
C LEU A 292 -7.05 2.61 3.90
N TYR A 293 -6.96 2.07 5.12
CA TYR A 293 -7.97 1.19 5.68
C TYR A 293 -9.37 1.82 5.73
N VAL A 294 -9.49 3.01 6.31
CA VAL A 294 -10.78 3.64 6.60
C VAL A 294 -11.48 4.08 5.32
N GLU A 295 -10.75 4.73 4.41
CA GLU A 295 -11.25 5.23 3.14
C GLU A 295 -11.68 4.08 2.22
N PHE A 296 -10.92 3.00 2.21
CA PHE A 296 -11.27 1.82 1.41
C PHE A 296 -12.51 1.12 1.95
N LEU A 297 -12.66 0.99 3.28
CA LEU A 297 -13.92 0.49 3.87
C LEU A 297 -15.11 1.36 3.48
N LEU A 298 -14.97 2.68 3.56
CA LEU A 298 -16.02 3.61 3.19
C LEU A 298 -16.46 3.38 1.74
N ILE A 299 -15.52 3.24 0.79
CA ILE A 299 -15.82 2.96 -0.62
C ILE A 299 -16.49 1.59 -0.85
N LEU A 300 -16.13 0.58 -0.06
CA LEU A 300 -16.71 -0.75 -0.18
C LEU A 300 -18.19 -0.78 0.22
N TRP A 301 -18.54 -0.07 1.30
CA TRP A 301 -19.86 -0.09 1.93
C TRP A 301 -20.80 1.05 1.50
N ALA A 302 -20.28 2.23 1.16
CA ALA A 302 -21.09 3.42 0.85
C ALA A 302 -21.67 3.40 -0.57
N VAL A 303 -22.49 2.40 -0.88
CA VAL A 303 -23.08 2.19 -2.21
C VAL A 303 -24.61 2.36 -2.18
N PRO A 304 -25.23 2.90 -3.24
CA PRO A 304 -26.68 3.09 -3.29
C PRO A 304 -27.47 1.76 -3.29
N CYS A 305 -26.81 0.71 -3.79
CA CYS A 305 -27.38 -0.61 -3.99
C CYS A 305 -26.36 -1.66 -3.55
N LEU A 306 -26.70 -2.53 -2.59
CA LEU A 306 -25.80 -3.59 -2.12
C LEU A 306 -26.32 -4.97 -2.54
N SER A 307 -25.71 -5.53 -3.59
CA SER A 307 -25.93 -6.90 -4.06
C SER A 307 -25.18 -7.92 -3.19
N LEU A 308 -25.53 -9.20 -3.34
CA LEU A 308 -24.90 -10.32 -2.64
C LEU A 308 -23.39 -10.41 -2.88
N ASP A 309 -22.94 -10.34 -4.13
CA ASP A 309 -21.52 -10.37 -4.48
C ASP A 309 -20.78 -9.18 -3.87
N ARG A 310 -21.39 -7.99 -3.87
CA ARG A 310 -20.78 -6.80 -3.30
C ARG A 310 -20.71 -6.86 -1.77
N LEU A 311 -21.73 -7.38 -1.11
CA LEU A 311 -21.71 -7.64 0.33
C LEU A 311 -20.60 -8.64 0.69
N LEU A 312 -20.44 -9.70 -0.10
CA LEU A 312 -19.35 -10.66 0.05
C LEU A 312 -17.98 -9.97 -0.10
N LEU A 313 -17.78 -9.17 -1.15
CA LEU A 313 -16.57 -8.38 -1.36
C LEU A 313 -16.28 -7.47 -0.15
N ALA A 314 -17.26 -6.65 0.24
CA ALA A 314 -17.12 -5.68 1.32
C ALA A 314 -16.79 -6.37 2.65
N SER A 315 -17.52 -7.44 3.00
CA SER A 315 -17.31 -8.17 4.24
C SER A 315 -15.95 -8.87 4.32
N LEU A 316 -15.54 -9.60 3.27
CA LEU A 316 -14.27 -10.31 3.27
C LEU A 316 -13.07 -9.35 3.29
N PHE A 317 -13.11 -8.26 2.51
CA PHE A 317 -12.07 -7.24 2.58
C PHE A 317 -12.07 -6.51 3.93
N THR A 318 -13.24 -6.31 4.57
CA THR A 318 -13.31 -5.73 5.91
C THR A 318 -12.62 -6.61 6.93
N VAL A 319 -12.94 -7.91 6.96
CA VAL A 319 -12.31 -8.88 7.86
C VAL A 319 -10.80 -8.91 7.61
N TYR A 320 -10.38 -9.01 6.36
CA TYR A 320 -8.96 -9.02 5.99
C TYR A 320 -8.23 -7.77 6.49
N LEU A 321 -8.72 -6.57 6.18
CA LEU A 321 -8.06 -5.34 6.55
C LEU A 321 -8.05 -5.10 8.06
N THR A 322 -9.12 -5.51 8.76
CA THR A 322 -9.19 -5.43 10.23
C THR A 322 -8.16 -6.36 10.86
N CYS A 323 -8.07 -7.61 10.41
CA CYS A 323 -7.11 -8.59 10.92
C CYS A 323 -5.66 -8.24 10.59
N ALA A 324 -5.42 -7.52 9.49
CA ALA A 324 -4.09 -7.12 9.07
C ALA A 324 -3.61 -5.80 9.72
N HIS A 325 -4.49 -5.08 10.43
CA HIS A 325 -4.13 -3.88 11.17
C HIS A 325 -3.39 -4.24 12.46
N SER A 326 -2.25 -3.61 12.74
CA SER A 326 -1.42 -3.96 13.91
C SER A 326 -0.78 -2.73 14.57
N LEU A 327 -1.39 -1.55 14.47
CA LEU A 327 -0.91 -0.36 15.18
C LEU A 327 -1.03 -0.54 16.70
N ASP A 328 0.00 -0.12 17.42
CA ASP A 328 0.02 -0.12 18.88
C ASP A 328 0.13 1.30 19.47
N GLU A 329 0.13 1.38 20.81
CA GLU A 329 0.19 2.66 21.53
C GLU A 329 1.49 3.43 21.24
N GLN A 330 2.62 2.73 21.05
CA GLN A 330 3.91 3.36 20.77
C GLN A 330 3.94 3.99 19.37
N ASP A 331 3.27 3.37 18.38
CA ASP A 331 3.11 3.97 17.05
C ASP A 331 2.25 5.23 17.10
N TYR A 332 1.17 5.20 17.89
CA TYR A 332 0.31 6.36 18.10
C TYR A 332 1.09 7.53 18.73
N LEU A 333 1.87 7.26 19.79
CA LEU A 333 2.69 8.28 20.44
C LEU A 333 3.75 8.86 19.49
N TYR A 334 4.35 8.01 18.66
CA TYR A 334 5.30 8.46 17.64
C TYR A 334 4.64 9.37 16.60
N LEU A 335 3.49 8.98 16.05
CA LEU A 335 2.73 9.78 15.09
C LEU A 335 2.31 11.13 15.70
N ARG A 336 1.82 11.12 16.93
CA ARG A 336 1.45 12.34 17.67
C ARG A 336 2.65 13.29 17.82
N ALA A 337 3.80 12.78 18.25
CA ALA A 337 5.00 13.60 18.38
C ALA A 337 5.48 14.18 17.04
N GLN A 338 5.33 13.46 15.92
CA GLN A 338 5.65 13.99 14.60
C GLN A 338 4.67 15.07 14.15
N LEU A 339 3.37 14.88 14.43
CA LEU A 339 2.34 15.85 14.12
C LEU A 339 2.56 17.16 14.90
N ASP A 340 2.82 17.05 16.21
CA ASP A 340 3.08 18.20 17.09
C ASP A 340 4.31 19.01 16.60
N LYS A 341 5.39 18.33 16.19
CA LYS A 341 6.57 18.98 15.60
C LYS A 341 6.23 19.76 14.33
N LYS A 342 5.43 19.16 13.43
CA LYS A 342 5.02 19.85 12.20
C LYS A 342 4.15 21.07 12.48
N PHE A 343 3.20 20.95 13.40
CA PHE A 343 2.39 22.09 13.84
C PHE A 343 3.25 23.22 14.40
N GLN A 344 4.22 22.90 15.28
CA GLN A 344 5.14 23.92 15.82
C GLN A 344 5.95 24.63 14.74
N ILE A 345 6.43 23.89 13.73
CA ILE A 345 7.17 24.49 12.61
C ILE A 345 6.26 25.45 11.83
N PHE A 346 5.04 25.03 11.48
CA PHE A 346 4.10 25.88 10.76
C PHE A 346 3.70 27.12 11.55
N SER A 347 3.42 26.98 12.86
CA SER A 347 3.10 28.13 13.72
C SER A 347 4.27 29.10 13.86
N ARG A 348 5.51 28.60 13.91
CA ARG A 348 6.71 29.46 13.95
C ARG A 348 6.91 30.20 12.64
N GLU A 349 6.73 29.53 11.50
CA GLU A 349 6.82 30.14 10.18
C GLU A 349 5.74 31.21 10.00
N GLU A 350 4.49 30.92 10.38
CA GLU A 350 3.39 31.89 10.36
C GLU A 350 3.70 33.13 11.22
N ALA A 351 4.24 32.94 12.43
CA ALA A 351 4.67 34.05 13.28
C ALA A 351 5.82 34.87 12.65
N ALA A 352 6.76 34.22 11.99
CA ALA A 352 7.86 34.89 11.30
C ALA A 352 7.39 35.70 10.09
N TYR A 353 6.49 35.15 9.27
CA TYR A 353 5.87 35.87 8.14
C TYR A 353 4.97 37.01 8.62
N GLY A 354 4.20 36.81 9.68
CA GLY A 354 3.39 37.86 10.31
C GLY A 354 4.24 39.03 10.83
N GLY A 355 5.39 38.74 11.45
CA GLY A 355 6.35 39.76 11.89
C GLY A 355 6.96 40.55 10.74
N LEU A 356 7.31 39.89 9.63
CA LEU A 356 7.83 40.55 8.42
C LEU A 356 6.80 41.44 7.73
N LEU A 357 5.53 41.05 7.70
CA LEU A 357 4.45 41.87 7.13
C LEU A 357 4.13 43.08 8.01
N ALA A 358 4.17 42.93 9.34
CA ALA A 358 4.02 44.06 10.27
C ALA A 358 5.16 45.08 10.14
N GLN A 359 6.37 44.63 9.80
CA GLN A 359 7.54 45.48 9.63
C GLN A 359 7.61 46.17 8.26
N ASN A 360 6.97 45.60 7.23
CA ASN A 360 6.91 46.13 5.86
C ASN A 360 5.54 46.72 5.47
N GLY A 361 4.68 47.05 6.44
CA GLY A 361 3.42 47.77 6.22
C GLY A 361 3.63 49.15 5.57
N PRO A 362 2.60 49.73 4.91
CA PRO A 362 2.78 50.84 3.98
C PRO A 362 3.45 52.01 4.69
N SER A 363 4.60 52.43 4.14
CA SER A 363 5.30 53.63 4.58
C SER A 363 4.33 54.80 4.51
N ASP A 364 3.99 55.33 5.68
CA ASP A 364 3.17 56.52 5.87
C ASP A 364 3.81 57.66 5.07
N TYR A 365 3.27 57.94 3.88
CA TYR A 365 3.69 59.03 3.03
C TYR A 365 3.22 60.30 3.73
N LYS A 366 4.11 60.91 4.52
CA LYS A 366 3.88 62.21 5.11
C LYS A 366 3.78 63.24 3.98
N ASP A 367 2.55 63.68 3.72
CA ASP A 367 2.27 64.88 2.93
C ASP A 367 3.03 66.07 3.54
N ASN A 368 3.86 66.72 2.72
CA ASN A 368 4.51 67.99 2.99
C ASN A 368 3.72 69.13 2.35
#